data_AF-A0A1H7DRH4-F1
#
_entry.id   AF-A0A1H7DRH4-F1
#
_cell.length_a   1.000
_cell.length_b   1.000
_cell.length_c   1.000
_cell.angle_alpha   90.00
_cell.angle_beta   90.00
_cell.angle_gamma   90.00
#
_symmetry.space_group_name_H-M   'P 1'
#
loop_
_entity.id
_entity.type
_entity.pdbx_description
1 polymer ?
#
loop_
_entity_poly.entity_id
_entity_poly.type
_entity_poly.pdbx_seq_one_letter_code
_entity_poly.pdbx_strand_id
1 'polypeptide(L)'
;MSFMELRQNQLRRREAATEIFTSLETFEKDLGRTLASVSLLIGQLPVARAKANMSVVVGQEVIDRFVAALGHINQAMGAAVEGHNHLEQTRRALRLPEMGGGDKDIIPNVAQAADQVSDDHGRMTG
;
A
#
# COMPACT_ATOMS: atom_id res chain seq x y z
N MET A 1 20.04 -34.50 -15.01
CA MET A 1 18.88 -33.79 -15.60
C MET A 1 19.25 -33.30 -16.97
N SER A 2 18.36 -33.50 -17.95
CA SER A 2 18.49 -32.97 -19.30
C SER A 2 18.33 -31.44 -19.31
N PHE A 3 18.96 -30.78 -20.28
CA PHE A 3 18.79 -29.34 -20.53
C PHE A 3 17.31 -28.93 -20.66
N MET A 4 16.49 -29.79 -21.29
CA MET A 4 15.05 -29.59 -21.43
C MET A 4 14.33 -29.58 -20.07
N GLU A 5 14.72 -30.48 -19.16
CA GLU A 5 14.13 -30.58 -17.81
C GLU A 5 14.48 -29.37 -16.95
N LEU A 6 15.72 -28.88 -17.03
CA LEU A 6 16.17 -27.66 -16.34
C LEU A 6 15.39 -26.44 -16.82
N ARG A 7 15.22 -26.30 -18.13
CA ARG A 7 14.45 -25.19 -18.73
C ARG A 7 12.98 -25.25 -18.33
N GLN A 8 12.35 -26.42 -18.34
CA GLN A 8 10.97 -26.57 -17.88
C GLN A 8 10.81 -26.29 -16.37
N ASN A 9 11.78 -26.65 -15.56
CA ASN A 9 11.75 -26.33 -14.12
C ASN A 9 11.85 -24.81 -13.90
N GLN A 10 12.72 -24.12 -14.65
CA GLN A 10 12.85 -22.67 -14.60
C GLN A 10 11.58 -21.95 -15.04
N LEU A 11 10.92 -22.40 -16.12
CA LEU A 11 9.65 -21.84 -16.58
C LEU A 11 8.56 -21.99 -15.52
N ARG A 12 8.39 -23.18 -14.94
CA ARG A 12 7.42 -23.42 -13.86
C ARG A 12 7.67 -22.54 -12.63
N ARG A 13 8.93 -22.35 -12.22
CA ARG A 13 9.28 -21.45 -11.11
C ARG A 13 8.92 -20.00 -11.42
N ARG A 14 9.16 -19.56 -12.66
CA ARG A 14 8.81 -18.21 -13.10
C ARG A 14 7.30 -18.01 -13.11
N GLU A 15 6.54 -18.94 -13.68
CA GLU A 15 5.07 -18.89 -13.70
C GLU A 15 4.48 -18.80 -12.28
N ALA A 16 4.92 -19.69 -11.38
CA ALA A 16 4.47 -19.69 -9.99
C ALA A 16 4.79 -18.37 -9.28
N ALA A 17 5.99 -17.81 -9.49
CA ALA A 17 6.33 -16.53 -8.90
C ALA A 17 5.48 -15.38 -9.50
N THR A 18 5.16 -15.39 -10.80
CA THR A 18 4.28 -14.38 -11.42
C THR A 18 2.88 -14.43 -10.82
N GLU A 19 2.35 -15.63 -10.62
CA GLU A 19 1.05 -15.86 -10.00
C GLU A 19 1.00 -15.33 -8.55
N ILE A 20 2.06 -15.59 -7.78
CA ILE A 20 2.19 -15.09 -6.40
C ILE A 20 2.22 -13.55 -6.37
N PHE A 21 3.05 -12.91 -7.21
CA PHE A 21 3.13 -11.44 -7.26
C PHE A 21 1.81 -10.80 -7.68
N THR A 22 1.13 -11.37 -8.67
CA THR A 22 -0.18 -10.89 -9.13
C THR A 22 -1.24 -11.02 -8.03
N SER A 23 -1.22 -12.14 -7.31
CA SER A 23 -2.13 -12.38 -6.18
C SER A 23 -1.86 -11.41 -5.03
N LEU A 24 -0.58 -11.11 -4.74
CA LEU A 24 -0.19 -10.17 -3.70
C LEU A 24 -0.60 -8.74 -4.05
N GLU A 25 -0.35 -8.28 -5.28
CA GLU A 25 -0.76 -6.93 -5.71
C GLU A 25 -2.30 -6.77 -5.63
N THR A 26 -3.04 -7.84 -5.95
CA THR A 26 -4.50 -7.85 -5.84
C THR A 26 -4.94 -7.76 -4.38
N PHE A 27 -4.30 -8.54 -3.50
CA PHE A 27 -4.56 -8.52 -2.06
C PHE A 27 -4.28 -7.14 -1.45
N GLU A 28 -3.16 -6.51 -1.78
CA GLU A 28 -2.82 -5.13 -1.34
C GLU A 28 -3.89 -4.13 -1.80
N LYS A 29 -4.33 -4.20 -3.07
CA LYS A 29 -5.41 -3.33 -3.58
C LYS A 29 -6.72 -3.54 -2.83
N ASP A 30 -7.08 -4.77 -2.51
CA ASP A 30 -8.32 -5.09 -1.80
C ASP A 30 -8.26 -4.63 -0.34
N LEU A 31 -7.11 -4.76 0.33
CA LEU A 31 -6.88 -4.15 1.64
C LEU A 31 -7.01 -2.61 1.58
N GLY A 32 -6.45 -1.97 0.56
CA GLY A 32 -6.56 -0.52 0.38
C GLY A 32 -8.00 -0.05 0.17
N ARG A 33 -8.78 -0.78 -0.64
CA ARG A 33 -10.22 -0.53 -0.82
C ARG A 33 -11.00 -0.69 0.48
N THR A 34 -10.68 -1.74 1.24
CA THR A 34 -11.32 -2.02 2.53
C THR A 34 -11.01 -0.92 3.55
N LEU A 35 -9.74 -0.47 3.62
CA LEU A 35 -9.30 0.63 4.47
C LEU A 35 -10.07 1.92 4.17
N ALA A 36 -10.22 2.26 2.88
CA ALA A 36 -10.95 3.44 2.44
C ALA A 36 -12.44 3.36 2.80
N SER A 37 -13.08 2.22 2.54
CA SER A 37 -14.51 2.02 2.83
C SER A 37 -14.82 2.10 4.33
N VAL A 38 -14.01 1.44 5.17
CA VAL A 38 -14.19 1.45 6.63
C VAL A 38 -13.94 2.85 7.19
N SER A 39 -12.92 3.56 6.69
CA SER A 39 -12.64 4.94 7.12
C SER A 39 -13.81 5.89 6.82
N LEU A 40 -14.43 5.75 5.64
CA LEU A 40 -15.62 6.52 5.28
C LEU A 40 -16.79 6.24 6.23
N LEU A 41 -17.06 4.95 6.52
CA LEU A 41 -18.12 4.54 7.43
C LEU A 41 -17.92 5.13 8.84
N ILE A 42 -16.71 5.02 9.39
CA ILE A 42 -16.36 5.56 10.71
C ILE A 42 -16.58 7.07 10.74
N GLY A 43 -16.13 7.80 9.70
CA GLY A 43 -16.31 9.24 9.61
C GLY A 43 -17.78 9.68 9.49
N GLN A 44 -18.63 8.86 8.87
CA GLN A 44 -20.05 9.15 8.72
C GLN A 44 -20.84 9.00 10.03
N LEU A 45 -20.44 8.11 10.94
CA LEU A 45 -21.21 7.82 12.16
C LEU A 45 -21.36 9.04 13.10
N PRO A 46 -20.31 9.78 13.48
CA PRO A 46 -20.45 10.99 14.30
C PRO A 46 -21.28 12.08 13.61
N VAL A 47 -21.14 12.21 12.28
CA VAL A 47 -21.88 13.22 11.49
C VAL A 47 -23.37 12.88 11.46
N ALA A 48 -23.73 11.62 11.21
CA ALA A 48 -25.11 11.16 11.24
C ALA A 48 -25.74 11.35 12.61
N ARG A 49 -25.00 11.04 13.68
CA ARG A 49 -25.41 11.26 15.07
C ARG A 49 -25.71 12.73 15.37
N ALA A 50 -24.80 13.63 14.97
CA ALA A 50 -25.00 15.06 15.14
C ALA A 50 -26.23 15.57 14.36
N LYS A 51 -26.40 15.13 13.12
CA LYS A 51 -27.58 15.49 12.29
C LYS A 51 -28.91 15.01 12.88
N ALA A 52 -28.90 13.86 13.56
CA ALA A 52 -30.08 13.31 14.21
C ALA A 52 -30.35 13.89 15.62
N ASN A 53 -29.59 14.90 16.06
CA ASN A 53 -29.65 15.46 17.42
C ASN A 53 -29.55 14.39 18.52
N MET A 54 -28.77 13.34 18.27
CA MET A 54 -28.55 12.25 19.21
C MET A 54 -27.40 12.58 20.17
N SER A 55 -27.48 12.06 21.39
CA SER A 55 -26.39 12.18 22.36
C SER A 55 -25.09 11.62 21.80
N VAL A 56 -23.96 12.27 22.14
CA VAL A 56 -22.60 11.87 21.74
C VAL A 56 -22.18 10.49 22.25
N VAL A 57 -22.91 9.92 23.20
CA VAL A 57 -22.62 8.57 23.72
C VAL A 57 -23.31 7.49 22.87
N VAL A 58 -24.36 7.85 22.12
CA VAL A 58 -25.08 6.87 21.32
C VAL A 58 -24.21 6.35 20.18
N GLY A 59 -24.11 5.03 20.06
CA GLY A 59 -23.32 4.36 19.04
C GLY A 59 -21.81 4.45 19.23
N GLN A 60 -21.32 4.99 20.36
CA GLN A 60 -19.88 5.12 20.59
C GLN A 60 -19.16 3.76 20.58
N GLU A 61 -19.72 2.74 21.23
CA GLU A 61 -19.14 1.38 21.22
C GLU A 61 -19.03 0.81 19.80
N VAL A 62 -19.98 1.13 18.92
CA VAL A 62 -19.95 0.70 17.52
C VAL A 62 -18.81 1.38 16.78
N ILE A 63 -18.63 2.70 16.99
CA ILE A 63 -17.49 3.45 16.45
C ILE A 63 -16.17 2.86 16.95
N ASP A 64 -16.07 2.57 18.24
CA ASP A 64 -14.85 1.99 18.84
C ASP A 64 -14.50 0.63 18.21
N ARG A 65 -15.49 -0.23 17.98
CA ARG A 65 -15.32 -1.52 17.30
C ARG A 65 -14.86 -1.36 15.85
N PHE A 66 -15.41 -0.39 15.11
CA PHE A 66 -14.96 -0.13 13.74
C PHE A 66 -13.55 0.46 13.68
N VAL A 67 -13.19 1.34 14.63
CA VAL A 67 -11.82 1.87 14.75
C VAL A 67 -10.83 0.73 15.04
N ALA A 68 -11.18 -0.20 15.92
CA ALA A 68 -10.36 -1.39 16.16
C ALA A 68 -10.21 -2.25 14.89
N ALA A 69 -11.30 -2.49 14.16
CA ALA A 69 -11.26 -3.21 12.89
C ALA A 69 -10.38 -2.50 11.84
N LEU A 70 -10.45 -1.18 11.74
CA LEU A 70 -9.58 -0.38 10.88
C LEU A 70 -8.10 -0.58 11.25
N GLY A 71 -7.78 -0.63 12.54
CA GLY A 71 -6.44 -0.94 13.04
C GLY A 71 -5.93 -2.30 12.54
N HIS A 72 -6.77 -3.34 12.59
CA HIS A 72 -6.41 -4.67 12.07
C HIS A 72 -6.19 -4.68 10.55
N ILE A 73 -7.02 -3.97 9.79
CA ILE A 73 -6.84 -3.83 8.33
C ILE A 73 -5.51 -3.13 8.02
N ASN A 74 -5.19 -2.06 8.76
CA ASN A 74 -3.94 -1.33 8.58
C ASN A 74 -2.70 -2.20 8.92
N GLN A 75 -2.79 -3.01 9.98
CA GLN A 75 -1.75 -4.00 10.32
C GLN A 75 -1.58 -5.05 9.21
N ALA A 76 -2.69 -5.56 8.66
CA ALA A 76 -2.66 -6.51 7.55
C ALA A 76 -2.01 -5.90 6.30
N MET A 77 -2.28 -4.61 6.01
CA MET A 77 -1.63 -3.89 4.91
C MET A 77 -0.11 -3.77 5.13
N GLY A 78 0.31 -3.38 6.33
CA GLY A 78 1.74 -3.32 6.67
C GLY A 78 2.43 -4.67 6.46
N ALA A 79 1.84 -5.76 6.96
CA ALA A 79 2.37 -7.11 6.78
C ALA A 79 2.40 -7.55 5.31
N ALA A 80 1.41 -7.17 4.50
CA ALA A 80 1.37 -7.48 3.07
C ALA A 80 2.52 -6.78 2.31
N VAL A 81 2.72 -5.49 2.55
CA VAL A 81 3.80 -4.70 1.94
C VAL A 81 5.18 -5.20 2.39
N GLU A 82 5.36 -5.54 3.67
CA GLU A 82 6.59 -6.19 4.14
C GLU A 82 6.82 -7.54 3.45
N GLY A 83 5.77 -8.34 3.29
CA GLY A 83 5.81 -9.60 2.54
C GLY A 83 6.24 -9.40 1.08
N HIS A 84 5.69 -8.39 0.41
CA HIS A 84 6.07 -8.00 -0.95
C HIS A 84 7.56 -7.68 -1.03
N ASN A 85 8.05 -6.81 -0.14
CA ASN A 85 9.46 -6.42 -0.12
C ASN A 85 10.40 -7.61 0.10
N HIS A 86 10.04 -8.55 1.00
CA HIS A 86 10.83 -9.77 1.21
C HIS A 86 10.84 -10.69 -0.02
N LEU A 87 9.71 -10.84 -0.72
CA LEU A 87 9.64 -11.63 -1.94
C LEU A 87 10.46 -10.99 -3.07
N GLU A 88 10.44 -9.66 -3.16
CA GLU A 88 11.24 -8.90 -4.12
C GLU A 88 12.74 -9.03 -3.83
N GLN A 89 13.16 -8.96 -2.56
CA GLN A 89 14.54 -9.24 -2.16
C GLN A 89 14.97 -10.67 -2.52
N THR A 90 14.09 -11.65 -2.28
CA THR A 90 14.34 -13.06 -2.64
C THR A 90 14.48 -13.23 -4.15
N ARG A 91 13.62 -12.58 -4.93
CA ARG A 91 13.69 -12.56 -6.40
C ARG A 91 15.04 -12.03 -6.89
N ARG A 92 15.50 -10.91 -6.31
CA ARG A 92 16.81 -10.30 -6.62
C ARG A 92 17.97 -11.21 -6.25
N ALA A 93 17.95 -11.83 -5.06
CA ALA A 93 18.96 -12.78 -4.63
C ALA A 93 19.08 -13.99 -5.57
N LEU A 94 17.95 -14.44 -6.12
CA LEU A 94 17.88 -15.53 -7.08
C LEU A 94 18.13 -15.11 -8.54
N ARG A 95 18.43 -13.82 -8.80
CA ARG A 95 18.63 -13.24 -10.14
C ARG A 95 17.51 -13.56 -11.13
N LEU A 96 16.28 -13.70 -10.63
CA LEU A 96 15.10 -13.86 -11.47
C LEU A 96 14.79 -12.51 -12.14
N PRO A 97 14.28 -12.48 -13.39
CA PRO A 97 13.92 -11.23 -14.06
C PRO A 97 12.86 -10.45 -13.26
N GLU A 98 12.82 -9.12 -13.43
CA GLU A 98 11.81 -8.26 -12.83
C GLU A 98 10.41 -8.70 -13.28
N MET A 99 9.54 -8.89 -12.30
CA MET A 99 8.17 -9.33 -12.53
C MET A 99 7.30 -8.11 -12.32
N GLY A 100 7.13 -7.30 -13.37
CA GLY A 100 6.18 -6.20 -13.46
C GLY A 100 5.78 -5.54 -12.13
N GLY A 101 6.76 -5.03 -11.40
CA GLY A 101 6.58 -4.26 -10.17
C GLY A 101 7.33 -2.95 -10.36
N GLY A 102 6.88 -2.16 -11.33
CA GLY A 102 7.42 -0.84 -11.56
C GLY A 102 7.17 0.01 -10.33
N ASP A 103 8.26 0.44 -9.71
CA ASP A 103 8.40 1.64 -8.89
C ASP A 103 7.14 2.52 -8.85
N LYS A 104 6.28 2.25 -7.87
CA LYS A 104 5.18 3.15 -7.48
C LYS A 104 5.53 3.70 -6.10
N ASP A 105 6.64 4.43 -6.00
CA ASP A 105 6.74 5.63 -5.16
C ASP A 105 8.15 6.26 -5.22
N ILE A 106 8.31 7.23 -6.12
CA ILE A 106 8.93 8.49 -5.72
C ILE A 106 7.83 9.54 -5.80
N ILE A 107 7.09 9.72 -4.71
CA ILE A 107 6.44 11.01 -4.48
C ILE A 107 7.60 11.99 -4.25
N PRO A 108 7.85 12.98 -5.12
CA PRO A 108 8.90 13.94 -4.89
C PRO A 108 8.67 14.59 -3.53
N ASN A 109 9.68 14.52 -2.67
CA ASN A 109 9.65 15.18 -1.38
C ASN A 109 9.41 16.69 -1.61
N VAL A 110 8.19 17.15 -1.32
CA VAL A 110 7.79 18.55 -1.46
C VAL A 110 8.63 19.50 -0.58
N ALA A 111 9.43 18.97 0.36
CA ALA A 111 10.41 19.75 1.11
C ALA A 111 11.65 20.15 0.27
N GLN A 112 12.00 19.42 -0.80
CA GLN A 112 13.15 19.77 -1.66
C GLN A 112 12.80 20.76 -2.77
N ALA A 113 11.51 20.91 -3.11
CA ALA A 113 11.04 21.89 -4.09
C ALA A 113 10.97 23.32 -3.52
N ALA A 114 10.88 23.48 -2.19
CA ALA A 114 10.82 24.79 -1.54
C ALA A 114 12.20 25.46 -1.43
N ASP A 115 13.28 24.69 -1.33
CA ASP A 115 14.65 25.22 -1.22
C ASP A 115 15.24 25.71 -2.55
N GLN A 116 14.70 25.26 -3.69
CA GLN A 116 15.22 25.67 -5.02
C GLN A 116 14.56 26.93 -5.59
N VAL A 117 13.47 27.42 -4.99
CA VAL A 117 12.77 28.63 -5.46
C VAL A 117 13.29 29.89 -4.74
N SER A 118 13.97 29.74 -3.59
CA SER A 118 14.44 30.89 -2.82
C SER A 118 15.74 31.52 -3.33
N ASP A 119 16.53 30.81 -4.15
CA ASP A 119 17.87 31.30 -4.57
C ASP A 119 17.88 32.10 -5.88
N ASP A 120 16.78 32.13 -6.65
CA ASP A 120 16.76 32.79 -7.97
C ASP A 120 16.25 34.25 -7.95
N HIS A 121 15.76 34.75 -6.81
CA HIS A 121 15.23 36.13 -6.71
C HIS A 121 16.23 37.15 -6.12
N GLY A 122 17.47 36.75 -5.84
CA GLY A 122 18.46 37.59 -5.17
C GLY A 122 19.47 38.31 -6.08
N ARG A 123 19.44 38.13 -7.41
CA ARG A 123 20.55 38.55 -8.27
C ARG A 123 20.13 39.27 -9.54
N MET A 124 19.36 40.37 -9.43
CA MET A 124 19.30 41.38 -10.50
C MET A 124 18.79 42.76 -10.03
N THR A 125 19.31 43.28 -8.91
CA THR A 125 19.33 44.73 -8.64
C THR A 125 20.63 45.10 -7.95
N GLY A 126 21.60 45.57 -8.72
CA GLY A 126 22.90 46.07 -8.27
C GLY A 126 23.66 46.66 -9.44
#